data_AF-A0A9X6B3C4-F1
#
_entry.id   AF-A0A9X6B3C4-F1
#
_cell.length_a   1.000
_cell.length_b   1.000
_cell.length_c   1.000
_cell.angle_alpha   90.00
_cell.angle_beta   90.00
_cell.angle_gamma   90.00
#
_symmetry.space_group_name_H-M   'P 1'
#
loop_
_entity.id
_entity.type
_entity.pdbx_description
1 polymer ?
#
loop_
_entity_poly.entity_id
_entity_poly.type
_entity_poly.pdbx_seq_one_letter_code
_entity_poly.pdbx_strand_id
1 'polypeptide(L)'
;MSIGKNIKKLRDKHNLSQKEFGEIAGVSDKAVSTWEKGLKEPRMGAIQKIADHFEILKSDIIEDQDSKVTHIRPNQPKIENNCNAVPLLGAIAAGTPLEMVTVEEWLNVPVEITDNHPHAFLLRVVGDSMNKVIPPNMLALIDPNIEIKNGDIAAVAVNGFDATLKRFYKFQDGITLEPESYNPEHKTQFYDSKAQEYTPVVVIGKLVWYMAPINAKF
;
A
#
# COMPACT_ATOMS: atom_id res chain seq x y z
N MET A 1 -18.40 -8.28 30.60
CA MET A 1 -19.77 -8.00 31.08
C MET A 1 -20.47 -9.36 31.27
N SER A 2 -21.79 -9.48 31.30
CA SER A 2 -22.44 -10.80 31.31
C SER A 2 -23.57 -10.77 30.28
N ILE A 3 -23.98 -11.92 29.76
CA ILE A 3 -25.10 -12.06 28.82
C ILE A 3 -26.36 -11.29 29.28
N GLY A 4 -26.59 -11.23 30.60
CA GLY A 4 -27.66 -10.44 31.21
C GLY A 4 -27.58 -8.93 30.97
N LYS A 5 -26.37 -8.35 31.00
CA LYS A 5 -26.15 -6.93 30.70
C LYS A 5 -26.39 -6.64 29.21
N ASN A 6 -25.98 -7.53 28.33
CA ASN A 6 -26.22 -7.40 26.88
C ASN A 6 -27.72 -7.44 26.56
N ILE A 7 -28.45 -8.37 27.17
CA ILE A 7 -29.91 -8.46 27.06
C ILE A 7 -30.58 -7.17 27.53
N LYS A 8 -30.19 -6.66 28.71
CA LYS A 8 -30.73 -5.42 29.24
C LYS A 8 -30.47 -4.24 28.30
N LYS A 9 -29.24 -4.12 27.79
CA LYS A 9 -28.83 -3.07 26.86
C LYS A 9 -29.62 -3.13 25.55
N LEU A 10 -29.82 -4.32 24.99
CA LEU A 10 -30.59 -4.52 23.77
C LEU A 10 -32.07 -4.14 23.99
N ARG A 11 -32.66 -4.58 25.11
CA ARG A 11 -34.03 -4.23 25.48
C ARG A 11 -34.21 -2.72 25.64
N ASP A 12 -33.32 -2.07 26.38
CA ASP A 12 -33.37 -0.63 26.62
C ASP A 12 -33.15 0.18 25.32
N LYS A 13 -32.25 -0.28 24.42
CA LYS A 13 -32.00 0.35 23.11
C LYS A 13 -33.27 0.39 22.23
N HIS A 14 -34.12 -0.62 22.34
CA HIS A 14 -35.37 -0.73 21.59
C HIS A 14 -36.59 -0.23 22.39
N ASN A 15 -36.39 0.39 23.56
CA ASN A 15 -37.44 0.92 24.44
C ASN A 15 -38.52 -0.11 24.83
N LEU A 16 -38.12 -1.38 25.01
CA LEU A 16 -39.05 -2.47 25.32
C LEU A 16 -39.15 -2.71 26.84
N SER A 17 -40.33 -3.07 27.32
CA SER A 17 -40.52 -3.64 28.65
C SER A 17 -40.00 -5.07 28.74
N GLN A 18 -39.73 -5.58 29.95
CA GLN A 18 -39.32 -6.97 30.15
C GLN A 18 -40.40 -7.97 29.66
N LYS A 19 -41.67 -7.56 29.66
CA LYS A 19 -42.79 -8.35 29.16
C LYS A 19 -42.74 -8.46 27.63
N GLU A 20 -42.65 -7.33 26.93
CA GLU A 20 -42.58 -7.31 25.45
C GLU A 20 -41.33 -8.03 24.95
N PHE A 21 -40.18 -7.85 25.62
CA PHE A 21 -38.96 -8.59 25.30
C PHE A 21 -39.10 -10.10 25.55
N GLY A 22 -39.85 -10.49 26.59
CA GLY A 22 -40.18 -11.88 26.88
C GLY A 22 -41.03 -12.51 25.78
N GLU A 23 -42.01 -11.78 25.24
CA GLU A 23 -42.85 -12.22 24.12
C GLU A 23 -42.01 -12.52 22.87
N ILE A 24 -41.03 -11.66 22.55
CA ILE A 24 -40.06 -11.86 21.45
C ILE A 24 -39.22 -13.12 21.68
N ALA A 25 -38.68 -13.28 22.89
CA ALA A 25 -37.84 -14.42 23.26
C ALA A 25 -38.64 -15.73 23.47
N GLY A 26 -39.98 -15.66 23.51
CA GLY A 26 -40.88 -16.77 23.81
C GLY A 26 -40.78 -17.26 25.26
N VAL A 27 -40.57 -16.36 26.22
CA VAL A 27 -40.46 -16.65 27.66
C VAL A 27 -41.26 -15.63 28.49
N SER A 28 -41.40 -15.88 29.81
CA SER A 28 -42.04 -14.92 30.71
C SER A 28 -41.15 -13.71 31.03
N ASP A 29 -41.76 -12.57 31.34
CA ASP A 29 -41.14 -11.37 31.90
C ASP A 29 -40.20 -11.67 33.09
N LYS A 30 -40.61 -12.59 33.99
CA LYS A 30 -39.79 -13.06 35.12
C LYS A 30 -38.48 -13.71 34.67
N ALA A 31 -38.49 -14.43 33.55
CA ALA A 31 -37.30 -15.09 33.02
C ALA A 31 -36.30 -14.04 32.51
N VAL A 32 -36.78 -13.05 31.76
CA VAL A 32 -35.99 -11.89 31.33
C VAL A 32 -35.39 -11.16 32.53
N SER A 33 -36.19 -10.90 33.57
CA SER A 33 -35.72 -10.27 34.82
C SER A 33 -34.59 -11.08 35.50
N THR A 34 -34.69 -12.42 35.52
CA THR A 34 -33.62 -13.26 36.08
C THR A 34 -32.35 -13.26 35.23
N TRP A 35 -32.47 -13.15 33.90
CA TRP A 35 -31.32 -13.03 33.01
C TRP A 35 -30.60 -11.70 33.20
N GLU A 36 -31.32 -10.59 33.24
CA GLU A 36 -30.73 -9.25 33.42
C GLU A 36 -30.02 -9.09 34.76
N LYS A 37 -30.47 -9.80 35.80
CA LYS A 37 -29.83 -9.87 37.12
C LYS A 37 -28.64 -10.84 37.17
N GLY A 38 -28.38 -11.59 36.10
CA GLY A 38 -27.32 -12.59 36.03
C GLY A 38 -27.57 -13.83 36.89
N LEU A 39 -28.82 -14.08 37.30
CA LEU A 39 -29.17 -15.23 38.15
C LEU A 39 -29.30 -16.53 37.36
N LYS A 40 -29.65 -16.43 36.07
CA LYS A 40 -29.76 -17.55 35.12
C LYS A 40 -29.34 -17.10 33.74
N GLU A 41 -28.93 -18.06 32.91
CA GLU A 41 -28.62 -17.82 31.50
C GLU A 41 -29.80 -18.19 30.59
N PRO A 42 -30.02 -17.46 29.49
CA PRO A 42 -31.01 -17.81 28.49
C PRO A 42 -30.63 -19.11 27.76
N ARG A 43 -31.62 -19.92 27.41
CA ARG A 43 -31.40 -21.09 26.55
C ARG A 43 -31.11 -20.64 25.11
N MET A 44 -30.31 -21.39 24.37
CA MET A 44 -29.96 -21.09 22.98
C MET A 44 -31.17 -20.84 22.07
N GLY A 45 -32.29 -21.52 22.28
CA GLY A 45 -33.52 -21.27 21.52
C GLY A 45 -34.13 -19.89 21.75
N ALA A 46 -34.02 -19.34 22.97
CA ALA A 46 -34.45 -17.97 23.25
C ALA A 46 -33.49 -16.95 22.64
N ILE A 47 -32.18 -17.22 22.70
CA ILE A 47 -31.15 -16.40 22.05
C ILE A 47 -31.37 -16.33 20.54
N GLN A 48 -31.69 -17.46 19.90
CA GLN A 48 -31.98 -17.51 18.47
C GLN A 48 -33.19 -16.63 18.10
N LYS A 49 -34.30 -16.74 18.84
CA LYS A 49 -35.49 -15.93 18.58
C LYS A 49 -35.23 -14.43 18.73
N ILE A 50 -34.44 -14.03 19.72
CA ILE A 50 -34.02 -12.64 19.91
C ILE A 50 -33.16 -12.20 18.71
N ALA A 51 -32.18 -13.01 18.32
CA ALA A 51 -31.30 -12.72 17.19
C ALA A 51 -32.08 -12.54 15.88
N ASP A 52 -33.03 -13.44 15.60
CA ASP A 52 -33.87 -13.40 14.40
C ASP A 52 -34.79 -12.16 14.39
N HIS A 53 -35.37 -11.79 15.54
CA HIS A 53 -36.27 -10.64 15.61
C HIS A 53 -35.55 -9.30 15.41
N PHE A 54 -34.35 -9.14 15.96
CA PHE A 54 -33.57 -7.91 15.86
C PHE A 54 -32.59 -7.89 14.68
N GLU A 55 -32.57 -8.94 13.87
CA GLU A 55 -31.62 -9.12 12.75
C GLU A 55 -30.15 -8.96 13.16
N ILE A 56 -29.79 -9.50 14.33
CA ILE A 56 -28.43 -9.46 14.89
C ILE A 56 -27.83 -10.87 14.98
N LEU A 57 -26.51 -10.94 15.19
CA LEU A 57 -25.86 -12.23 15.40
C LEU A 57 -26.06 -12.70 16.86
N LYS A 58 -26.06 -14.01 17.07
CA LYS A 58 -26.09 -14.60 18.42
C LYS A 58 -24.89 -14.15 19.27
N SER A 59 -23.74 -13.92 18.63
CA SER A 59 -22.53 -13.38 19.26
C SER A 59 -22.77 -12.00 19.87
N ASP A 60 -23.60 -11.15 19.27
CA ASP A 60 -23.91 -9.82 19.82
C ASP A 60 -24.65 -9.88 21.18
N ILE A 61 -25.28 -11.01 21.47
CA ILE A 61 -25.99 -11.29 22.72
C ILE A 61 -25.07 -12.03 23.70
N ILE A 62 -24.38 -13.07 23.22
CA ILE A 62 -23.59 -14.00 24.04
C ILE A 62 -22.22 -13.42 24.41
N GLU A 63 -21.55 -12.77 23.46
CA GLU A 63 -20.20 -12.27 23.65
C GLU A 63 -20.23 -10.95 24.41
N ASP A 64 -19.28 -10.80 25.32
CA ASP A 64 -18.99 -9.51 25.89
C ASP A 64 -18.39 -8.62 24.81
N GLN A 65 -19.00 -7.47 24.55
CA GLN A 65 -18.44 -6.46 23.62
C GLN A 65 -17.10 -5.87 24.11
N ASP A 66 -16.67 -6.19 25.35
CA ASP A 66 -15.31 -5.94 25.86
C ASP A 66 -14.32 -7.06 25.48
N SER A 67 -14.82 -8.26 25.18
CA SER A 67 -14.05 -9.32 24.54
C SER A 67 -13.99 -9.02 23.06
N LYS A 68 -13.11 -8.09 22.68
CA LYS A 68 -12.63 -7.96 21.30
C LYS A 68 -11.92 -9.26 20.90
N VAL A 69 -12.67 -10.33 20.65
CA VAL A 69 -12.24 -11.47 19.85
C VAL A 69 -12.77 -11.25 18.43
N THR A 70 -12.55 -10.05 17.92
CA THR A 70 -12.07 -10.02 16.54
C THR A 70 -10.66 -10.61 16.59
N HIS A 71 -10.25 -11.38 15.60
CA HIS A 71 -8.83 -11.68 15.38
C HIS A 71 -8.09 -10.38 14.97
N ILE A 72 -8.19 -9.31 15.77
CA ILE A 72 -7.36 -8.12 15.69
C ILE A 72 -6.10 -8.48 16.46
N ARG A 73 -4.97 -8.47 15.77
CA ARG A 73 -3.65 -8.48 16.40
C ARG A 73 -3.62 -7.32 17.41
N PRO A 74 -3.52 -7.56 18.73
CA PRO A 74 -3.39 -6.47 19.69
C PRO A 74 -2.16 -5.65 19.32
N ASN A 75 -2.28 -4.32 19.32
CA ASN A 75 -1.24 -3.33 18.95
C ASN A 75 -0.98 -3.05 17.48
N GLN A 76 -1.87 -3.36 16.53
CA GLN A 76 -1.69 -2.79 15.19
C GLN A 76 -2.11 -1.30 15.21
N PRO A 77 -1.18 -0.34 15.03
CA PRO A 77 -1.55 1.06 14.92
C PRO A 77 -2.52 1.22 13.74
N LYS A 78 -3.50 2.11 13.90
CA LYS A 78 -4.35 2.53 12.79
C LYS A 78 -3.46 3.34 11.85
N ILE A 79 -2.85 2.69 10.86
CA ILE A 79 -2.10 3.37 9.81
C ILE A 79 -3.15 4.10 8.98
N GLU A 80 -3.11 5.44 9.01
CA GLU A 80 -3.86 6.24 8.05
C GLU A 80 -3.25 5.97 6.68
N ASN A 81 -4.05 5.53 5.72
CA ASN A 81 -3.59 5.30 4.34
C ASN A 81 -3.34 6.67 3.67
N ASN A 82 -2.21 7.29 4.02
CA ASN A 82 -1.79 8.56 3.46
C ASN A 82 -0.88 8.29 2.25
N CYS A 83 -1.31 8.74 1.08
CA CYS A 83 -0.53 8.71 -0.15
C CYS A 83 -0.54 10.09 -0.80
N ASN A 84 0.54 10.41 -1.51
CA ASN A 84 0.62 11.55 -2.41
C ASN A 84 0.55 11.09 -3.86
N ALA A 85 -0.03 11.93 -4.72
CA ALA A 85 -0.06 11.68 -6.16
C ALA A 85 1.31 12.03 -6.77
N VAL A 86 1.95 11.06 -7.40
CA VAL A 86 3.23 11.20 -8.09
C VAL A 86 3.02 10.98 -9.59
N PRO A 87 3.56 11.85 -10.46
CA PRO A 87 3.36 11.72 -11.89
C PRO A 87 4.20 10.56 -12.45
N LEU A 88 3.56 9.71 -13.26
CA LEU A 88 4.21 8.79 -14.18
C LEU A 88 4.54 9.55 -15.47
N LEU A 89 5.83 9.75 -15.72
CA LEU A 89 6.30 10.38 -16.93
C LEU A 89 6.45 9.35 -18.05
N GLY A 90 6.19 9.80 -19.28
CA GLY A 90 6.45 9.03 -20.49
C GLY A 90 7.93 8.96 -20.84
N ALA A 91 8.24 8.74 -22.12
CA ALA A 91 9.61 8.73 -22.62
C ALA A 91 10.33 10.07 -22.32
N ILE A 92 11.50 9.98 -21.69
CA ILE A 92 12.37 11.13 -21.40
C ILE A 92 13.58 11.07 -22.31
N ALA A 93 13.60 11.90 -23.36
CA ALA A 93 14.77 12.08 -24.21
C ALA A 93 15.82 12.98 -23.52
N ALA A 94 17.08 12.82 -23.88
CA ALA A 94 18.14 13.64 -23.31
C ALA A 94 17.98 15.12 -23.69
N GLY A 95 18.17 16.02 -22.71
CA GLY A 95 18.11 17.46 -22.92
C GLY A 95 16.70 18.07 -22.92
N THR A 96 15.65 17.25 -22.79
CA THR A 96 14.29 17.74 -22.55
C THR A 96 14.14 18.13 -21.09
N PRO A 97 13.73 19.39 -20.77
CA PRO A 97 13.37 19.77 -19.41
C PRO A 97 12.27 18.86 -18.86
N LEU A 98 12.40 18.41 -17.61
CA LEU A 98 11.45 17.48 -16.99
C LEU A 98 10.02 18.03 -17.00
N GLU A 99 9.86 19.34 -16.89
CA GLU A 99 8.57 20.04 -16.90
C GLU A 99 7.86 19.98 -18.26
N MET A 100 8.60 19.67 -19.34
CA MET A 100 8.05 19.49 -20.69
C MET A 100 7.69 18.04 -21.01
N VAL A 101 8.06 17.09 -20.14
CA VAL A 101 7.75 15.67 -20.36
C VAL A 101 6.27 15.42 -20.09
N THR A 102 5.63 14.67 -20.99
CA THR A 102 4.23 14.28 -20.87
C THR A 102 4.01 13.42 -19.62
N VAL A 103 3.00 13.79 -18.82
CA VAL A 103 2.49 12.96 -17.73
C VAL A 103 1.46 11.98 -18.28
N GLU A 104 1.71 10.69 -18.14
CA GLU A 104 0.78 9.63 -18.58
C GLU A 104 -0.33 9.40 -17.55
N GLU A 105 0.03 9.35 -16.27
CA GLU A 105 -0.86 8.99 -15.17
C GLU A 105 -0.36 9.61 -13.86
N TRP A 106 -1.25 9.82 -12.90
CA TRP A 106 -0.89 10.17 -11.52
C TRP A 106 -1.17 8.98 -10.62
N LEU A 107 -0.17 8.53 -9.88
CA LEU A 107 -0.24 7.31 -9.07
C LEU A 107 0.00 7.61 -7.59
N ASN A 108 -0.71 6.88 -6.74
CA ASN A 108 -0.59 7.02 -5.30
C ASN A 108 0.69 6.35 -4.79
N VAL A 109 1.56 7.15 -4.18
CA VAL A 109 2.78 6.70 -3.51
C VAL A 109 2.67 7.01 -2.01
N PRO A 110 3.04 6.08 -1.11
CA PRO A 110 3.00 6.31 0.33
C PRO A 110 3.75 7.58 0.76
N VAL A 111 3.17 8.34 1.69
CA VAL A 111 3.75 9.62 2.15
C VAL A 111 5.15 9.47 2.71
N GLU A 112 5.45 8.34 3.37
CA GLU A 112 6.78 8.07 3.95
C GLU A 112 7.89 8.07 2.89
N ILE A 113 7.53 7.77 1.64
CA ILE A 113 8.46 7.77 0.51
C ILE A 113 8.52 9.18 -0.09
N THR A 114 7.38 9.80 -0.36
CA THR A 114 7.34 11.12 -0.99
C THR A 114 7.86 12.26 -0.10
N ASP A 115 7.72 12.14 1.22
CA ASP A 115 8.22 13.16 2.16
C ASP A 115 9.76 13.22 2.13
N ASN A 116 10.41 12.08 1.89
CA ASN A 116 11.87 12.01 1.69
C ASN A 116 12.28 12.40 0.26
N HIS A 117 11.35 12.36 -0.69
CA HIS A 117 11.59 12.53 -2.13
C HIS A 117 10.51 13.41 -2.79
N PRO A 118 10.34 14.68 -2.36
CA PRO A 118 9.18 15.50 -2.73
C PRO A 118 9.14 15.93 -4.20
N HIS A 119 10.25 15.79 -4.91
CA HIS A 119 10.39 16.12 -6.33
C HIS A 119 10.55 14.89 -7.23
N ALA A 120 10.33 13.70 -6.67
CA ALA A 120 10.46 12.46 -7.42
C ALA A 120 9.27 12.26 -8.38
N PHE A 121 9.51 11.47 -9.41
CA PHE A 121 8.53 11.07 -10.42
C PHE A 121 8.71 9.60 -10.77
N LEU A 122 7.68 9.00 -11.35
CA LEU A 122 7.71 7.59 -11.76
C LEU A 122 8.12 7.46 -13.23
N LEU A 123 8.87 6.41 -13.53
CA LEU A 123 9.16 5.93 -14.87
C LEU A 123 8.80 4.46 -15.01
N ARG A 124 8.28 4.07 -16.17
CA ARG A 124 8.04 2.66 -16.47
C ARG A 124 9.36 1.98 -16.82
N VAL A 125 9.66 0.87 -16.14
CA VAL A 125 10.84 0.06 -16.44
C VAL A 125 10.57 -0.78 -17.68
N VAL A 126 11.29 -0.46 -18.76
CA VAL A 126 11.21 -1.18 -20.04
C VAL A 126 12.42 -2.08 -20.22
N GLY A 127 12.16 -3.31 -20.67
CA GLY A 127 13.19 -4.33 -20.87
C GLY A 127 13.72 -4.93 -19.57
N ASP A 128 14.75 -5.75 -19.69
CA ASP A 128 15.23 -6.65 -18.64
C ASP A 128 16.67 -6.35 -18.19
N SER A 129 17.23 -5.21 -18.61
CA SER A 129 18.62 -4.83 -18.30
C SER A 129 18.91 -4.65 -16.80
N MET A 130 17.87 -4.47 -15.97
CA MET A 130 17.98 -4.33 -14.51
C MET A 130 17.17 -5.41 -13.76
N ASN A 131 16.78 -6.51 -14.42
CA ASN A 131 15.83 -7.50 -13.88
C ASN A 131 16.32 -8.28 -12.64
N LYS A 132 17.60 -8.19 -12.25
CA LYS A 132 18.10 -8.68 -10.97
C LYS A 132 17.71 -7.78 -9.79
N VAL A 133 17.40 -6.51 -10.06
CA VAL A 133 17.04 -5.51 -9.05
C VAL A 133 15.59 -5.06 -9.18
N ILE A 134 15.16 -4.73 -10.40
CA ILE A 134 13.80 -4.28 -10.69
C ILE A 134 13.26 -5.07 -11.89
N PRO A 135 12.20 -5.87 -11.72
CA PRO A 135 11.57 -6.58 -12.82
C PRO A 135 11.07 -5.65 -13.94
N PRO A 136 10.95 -6.14 -15.19
CA PRO A 136 10.31 -5.40 -16.27
C PRO A 136 8.86 -5.03 -15.91
N ASN A 137 8.37 -3.92 -16.48
CA ASN A 137 7.03 -3.36 -16.30
C ASN A 137 6.70 -2.82 -14.89
N MET A 138 7.67 -2.82 -13.97
CA MET A 138 7.54 -2.09 -12.71
C MET A 138 7.62 -0.57 -12.95
N LEU A 139 7.26 0.20 -11.92
CA LEU A 139 7.35 1.66 -11.90
C LEU A 139 8.48 2.08 -10.96
N ALA A 140 9.50 2.69 -11.52
CA ALA A 140 10.68 3.18 -10.80
C ALA A 140 10.43 4.62 -10.34
N LEU A 141 10.60 4.89 -9.04
CA LEU A 141 10.56 6.23 -8.48
C LEU A 141 11.96 6.85 -8.54
N ILE A 142 12.07 7.93 -9.30
CA ILE A 142 13.32 8.63 -9.60
C ILE A 142 13.33 9.98 -8.90
N ASP A 143 14.34 10.23 -8.07
CA ASP A 143 14.57 11.52 -7.45
C ASP A 143 15.68 12.28 -8.21
N PRO A 144 15.36 13.41 -8.87
CA PRO A 144 16.35 14.20 -9.61
C PRO A 144 17.27 15.03 -8.71
N ASN A 145 16.92 15.24 -7.44
CA ASN A 145 17.62 16.16 -6.54
C ASN A 145 18.64 15.47 -5.63
N ILE A 146 18.77 14.15 -5.72
CA ILE A 146 19.75 13.39 -4.95
C ILE A 146 21.04 13.25 -5.73
N GLU A 147 22.15 13.56 -5.05
CA GLU A 147 23.49 13.29 -5.57
C GLU A 147 23.67 11.79 -5.82
N ILE A 148 24.09 11.46 -7.05
CA ILE A 148 24.34 10.09 -7.48
C ILE A 148 25.78 9.71 -7.18
N LYS A 149 25.93 8.58 -6.47
CA LYS A 149 27.22 8.02 -6.10
C LYS A 149 27.54 6.81 -6.97
N ASN A 150 28.82 6.47 -7.03
CA ASN A 150 29.26 5.26 -7.72
C ASN A 150 28.61 4.02 -7.10
N GLY A 151 28.02 3.20 -7.97
CA GLY A 151 27.23 2.05 -7.58
C GLY A 151 25.75 2.36 -7.37
N ASP A 152 25.26 3.60 -7.45
CA ASP A 152 23.82 3.84 -7.41
C ASP A 152 23.14 3.39 -8.72
N ILE A 153 21.84 3.10 -8.67
CA ILE A 153 21.03 2.92 -9.87
C ILE A 153 20.42 4.27 -10.23
N ALA A 154 20.60 4.67 -11.49
CA ALA A 154 20.13 5.97 -11.99
C ALA A 154 19.36 5.82 -13.29
N ALA A 155 18.41 6.72 -13.51
CA ALA A 155 17.83 6.97 -14.82
C ALA A 155 18.81 7.82 -15.62
N VAL A 156 19.23 7.32 -16.78
CA VAL A 156 20.24 7.95 -17.63
C VAL A 156 19.77 7.94 -19.08
N ALA A 157 19.96 9.06 -19.78
CA ALA A 157 19.72 9.19 -21.20
C ALA A 157 21.07 9.28 -21.93
N VAL A 158 21.27 8.44 -22.93
CA VAL A 158 22.53 8.34 -23.69
C VAL A 158 22.27 8.81 -25.12
N ASN A 159 23.12 9.69 -25.65
CA ASN A 159 23.07 10.14 -27.04
C ASN A 159 21.70 10.70 -27.49
N GLY A 160 20.94 11.35 -26.59
CA GLY A 160 19.61 11.87 -26.93
C GLY A 160 18.48 10.84 -26.91
N PHE A 161 18.77 9.56 -26.70
CA PHE A 161 17.73 8.52 -26.60
C PHE A 161 17.00 8.56 -25.26
N ASP A 162 15.90 7.81 -25.21
CA ASP A 162 15.05 7.67 -24.04
C ASP A 162 15.83 7.17 -22.81
N ALA A 163 15.42 7.66 -21.65
CA ALA A 163 15.95 7.28 -20.36
C ALA A 163 15.90 5.76 -20.14
N THR A 164 17.00 5.21 -19.63
CA THR A 164 17.11 3.82 -19.20
C THR A 164 17.67 3.74 -17.78
N LEU A 165 17.36 2.67 -17.05
CA LEU A 165 17.96 2.41 -15.74
C LEU A 165 19.26 1.63 -15.92
N LYS A 166 20.32 2.07 -15.25
CA LYS A 166 21.61 1.39 -15.17
C LYS A 166 22.25 1.62 -13.81
N ARG A 167 23.13 0.70 -13.39
CA ARG A 167 24.05 0.98 -12.30
C ARG A 167 25.14 1.91 -12.80
N PHE A 168 25.34 3.01 -12.09
CA PHE A 168 26.12 4.15 -12.56
C PHE A 168 27.46 4.23 -11.83
N TYR A 169 28.54 4.45 -12.59
CA TYR A 169 29.85 4.79 -12.05
C TYR A 169 30.48 5.92 -12.86
N LYS A 170 30.99 6.92 -12.17
CA LYS A 170 31.75 8.04 -12.74
C LYS A 170 33.18 8.00 -12.23
N PHE A 171 34.12 8.06 -13.15
CA PHE A 171 35.56 8.14 -12.89
C PHE A 171 36.15 9.35 -13.63
N GLN A 172 37.45 9.60 -13.45
CA GLN A 172 38.13 10.73 -14.11
C GLN A 172 38.11 10.64 -15.64
N ASP A 173 38.13 9.41 -16.18
CA ASP A 173 38.24 9.17 -17.62
C ASP A 173 36.90 8.91 -18.30
N GLY A 174 35.80 8.75 -17.56
CA GLY A 174 34.50 8.51 -18.19
C GLY A 174 33.40 8.02 -17.26
N ILE A 175 32.30 7.59 -17.87
CA ILE A 175 31.13 7.04 -17.20
C ILE A 175 30.97 5.58 -17.60
N THR A 176 30.74 4.70 -16.62
CA THR A 176 30.39 3.30 -16.83
C THR A 176 28.92 3.09 -16.46
N LEU A 177 28.17 2.49 -17.37
CA LEU A 177 26.80 2.08 -17.17
C LEU A 177 26.73 0.55 -17.20
N GLU A 178 26.43 -0.05 -16.05
CA GLU A 178 26.35 -1.49 -15.90
C GLU A 178 24.89 -1.95 -15.85
N PRO A 179 24.50 -2.96 -16.66
CA PRO A 179 23.25 -3.66 -16.47
C PRO A 179 23.34 -4.62 -15.29
N GLU A 180 22.21 -4.84 -14.63
CA GLU A 180 22.02 -5.89 -13.64
C GLU A 180 20.95 -6.86 -14.12
N SER A 181 21.32 -7.67 -15.11
CA SER A 181 20.41 -8.59 -15.79
C SER A 181 20.81 -10.05 -15.64
N TYR A 182 19.81 -10.95 -15.66
CA TYR A 182 19.99 -12.37 -15.92
C TYR A 182 20.28 -12.68 -17.40
N ASN A 183 19.95 -11.78 -18.32
CA ASN A 183 20.27 -11.94 -19.73
C ASN A 183 21.74 -11.53 -20.00
N PRO A 184 22.62 -12.46 -20.45
CA PRO A 184 24.04 -12.19 -20.68
C PRO A 184 24.32 -11.29 -21.90
N GLU A 185 23.31 -11.01 -22.74
CA GLU A 185 23.46 -10.10 -23.87
C GLU A 185 23.61 -8.64 -23.43
N HIS A 186 23.09 -8.28 -22.24
CA HIS A 186 23.30 -6.96 -21.66
C HIS A 186 24.74 -6.84 -21.17
N LYS A 187 25.52 -5.98 -21.84
CA LYS A 187 26.92 -5.72 -21.52
C LYS A 187 27.10 -4.35 -20.89
N THR A 188 28.09 -4.26 -20.01
CA THR A 188 28.59 -2.99 -19.48
C THR A 188 29.04 -2.07 -20.62
N GLN A 189 28.63 -0.82 -20.55
CA GLN A 189 28.98 0.21 -21.52
C GLN A 189 29.86 1.26 -20.84
N PHE A 190 30.95 1.63 -21.49
CA PHE A 190 31.86 2.67 -21.04
C PHE A 190 31.84 3.83 -22.03
N TYR A 191 31.64 5.04 -21.52
CA TYR A 191 31.64 6.28 -22.28
C TYR A 191 32.82 7.11 -21.85
N ASP A 192 33.83 7.17 -22.72
CA ASP A 192 35.06 7.91 -22.52
C ASP A 192 34.82 9.43 -22.66
N SER A 193 35.21 10.17 -21.64
CA SER A 193 35.11 11.64 -21.59
C SER A 193 36.08 12.36 -22.53
N LYS A 194 37.14 11.67 -23.00
CA LYS A 194 38.20 12.18 -23.87
C LYS A 194 38.15 11.60 -25.28
N ALA A 195 37.13 10.81 -25.60
CA ALA A 195 36.94 10.26 -26.95
C ALA A 195 36.75 11.37 -27.99
N GLN A 196 37.26 11.11 -29.19
CA GLN A 196 37.15 12.05 -30.31
C GLN A 196 35.70 12.24 -30.78
N GLU A 197 34.85 11.22 -30.59
CA GLU A 197 33.39 11.31 -30.71
C GLU A 197 32.76 11.23 -29.32
N TYR A 198 32.45 12.40 -28.74
CA TYR A 198 31.82 12.49 -27.43
C TYR A 198 30.36 12.04 -27.49
N THR A 199 30.01 11.01 -26.71
CA THR A 199 28.62 10.57 -26.53
C THR A 199 28.06 11.17 -25.24
N PRO A 200 27.09 12.09 -25.29
CA PRO A 200 26.57 12.72 -24.08
C PRO A 200 25.78 11.71 -23.25
N VAL A 201 26.11 11.64 -21.96
CA VAL A 201 25.34 10.89 -20.95
C VAL A 201 24.73 11.90 -19.99
N VAL A 202 23.41 12.00 -20.01
CA VAL A 202 22.64 12.88 -19.11
C VAL A 202 22.06 12.02 -18.00
N VAL A 203 22.38 12.38 -16.77
CA VAL A 203 21.85 11.71 -15.60
C VAL A 203 20.59 12.45 -15.16
N ILE A 204 19.46 11.75 -15.14
CA ILE A 204 18.15 12.33 -14.88
C ILE A 204 17.83 12.34 -13.39
N GLY A 205 18.20 11.28 -12.69
CA GLY A 205 17.97 11.16 -11.26
C GLY A 205 18.27 9.77 -10.72
N LYS A 206 18.24 9.64 -9.40
CA LYS A 206 18.54 8.40 -8.67
C LYS A 206 17.26 7.59 -8.49
N LEU A 207 17.35 6.27 -8.68
CA LEU A 207 16.31 5.36 -8.23
C LEU A 207 16.30 5.30 -6.69
N VAL A 208 15.16 5.64 -6.09
CA VAL A 208 14.99 5.62 -4.63
C VAL A 208 13.99 4.57 -4.15
N TRP A 209 13.06 4.18 -5.03
CA TRP A 209 12.04 3.17 -4.75
C TRP A 209 11.48 2.60 -6.05
N TYR A 210 10.73 1.50 -5.99
CA TYR A 210 9.92 1.03 -7.10
C TYR A 210 8.66 0.34 -6.60
N MET A 211 7.64 0.29 -7.45
CA MET A 211 6.38 -0.39 -7.16
C MET A 211 5.85 -1.14 -8.37
N ALA A 212 5.01 -2.14 -8.14
CA ALA A 212 4.22 -2.73 -9.20
C ALA A 212 3.11 -1.77 -9.64
N PRO A 213 2.74 -1.74 -10.93
CA PRO A 213 1.56 -1.00 -11.36
C PRO A 213 0.29 -1.64 -10.76
N ILE A 214 -0.73 -0.82 -10.48
CA ILE A 214 -1.97 -1.26 -9.81
C ILE A 214 -2.68 -2.38 -10.61
N ASN A 215 -2.55 -2.36 -11.93
CA ASN A 215 -3.15 -3.32 -12.86
C ASN A 215 -2.18 -4.44 -13.30
N ALA A 216 -1.09 -4.67 -12.57
CA ALA A 216 -0.16 -5.76 -12.86
C ALA A 216 -0.89 -7.11 -12.93
N LYS A 217 -0.60 -7.88 -13.99
CA LYS A 217 -1.02 -9.28 -14.11
C LYS A 217 0.19 -10.16 -13.82
N PHE A 218 0.06 -11.05 -12.84
CA PHE A 218 1.09 -12.00 -12.42
C PHE A 218 0.78 -13.40 -12.94
#